data_AF-F6HJX6-F1
#
_entry.id   AF-F6HJX6-F1
#
_cell.length_a   1.000
_cell.length_b   1.000
_cell.length_c   1.000
_cell.angle_alpha   90.00
_cell.angle_beta   90.00
_cell.angle_gamma   90.00
#
_symmetry.space_group_name_H-M   'P 1'
#
loop_
_entity.id
_entity.type
_entity.pdbx_description
1 polymer ?
#
loop_
_entity_poly.entity_id
_entity_poly.type
_entity_poly.pdbx_seq_one_letter_code
_entity_poly.pdbx_strand_id
1 'polypeptide(L)'
;EWGVTWRSNNSECDVYGTCGAFGICNSGNSPICSCLRGYKPKYTEEWSRGNWTSGCVRKTPLQCERTNSSGQQGKIDGFFRLTTVKVPDYADWSLADEDECREECLKNCSCIAYSYYSGIGCMTWSGSLIDLQQFTKGRADLYIRLAHSELDKKRDMKAIISVTIVVGTIAITICTYFLWRWIGRQAVKEKSKEILPSDRGDAYQNYDMNMLGDNVNRVKLEELPLLDFEKLAAATNNFHEANKLGQGGFGPVYRGNLPGGQEIAVKRLSRASAQGQEEFMNEMILISKIQHRNLVRLLGFCIEGDEKLLIYEYMPNKSLDAFLFG
;
A
#
# COMPACT_ATOMS: atom_id res chain seq x y z
N GLU A 1 9.07 -12.69 59.31
CA GLU A 1 10.11 -12.97 58.30
C GLU A 1 10.21 -11.80 57.34
N TRP A 2 11.42 -11.42 56.94
CA TRP A 2 11.61 -10.39 55.92
C TRP A 2 11.61 -11.04 54.53
N GLY A 3 10.67 -10.65 53.68
CA GLY A 3 10.61 -11.05 52.28
C GLY A 3 11.32 -10.04 51.38
N VAL A 4 12.09 -10.52 50.40
CA VAL A 4 12.72 -9.65 49.39
C VAL A 4 11.67 -9.27 48.35
N THR A 5 11.26 -8.00 48.34
CA THR A 5 10.26 -7.47 47.40
C THR A 5 10.88 -6.98 46.09
N TRP A 6 12.19 -6.68 46.06
CA TRP A 6 12.91 -6.31 44.84
C TRP A 6 14.40 -6.66 44.93
N ARG A 7 15.02 -6.89 43.75
CA ARG A 7 16.47 -6.94 43.57
C ARG A 7 16.86 -6.00 42.43
N SER A 8 17.99 -5.32 42.56
CA SER A 8 18.49 -4.38 41.54
C SER A 8 19.25 -5.05 40.40
N ASN A 9 19.83 -6.24 40.63
CA ASN A 9 20.59 -6.99 39.65
C ASN A 9 19.81 -8.22 39.19
N ASN A 10 18.86 -8.02 38.26
CA ASN A 10 18.01 -9.08 37.73
C ASN A 10 18.51 -9.59 36.37
N SER A 11 19.44 -8.88 35.72
CA SER A 11 19.99 -9.22 34.41
C SER A 11 21.45 -8.80 34.27
N GLU A 12 22.19 -9.42 33.36
CA GLU A 12 23.56 -9.02 33.01
C GLU A 12 23.66 -7.57 32.51
N CYS A 13 22.55 -7.01 32.01
CA CYS A 13 22.47 -5.61 31.60
C CYS A 13 22.39 -4.62 32.75
N ASP A 14 22.14 -5.08 33.99
CA ASP A 14 22.11 -4.21 35.17
C ASP A 14 23.55 -3.95 35.70
N VAL A 15 24.53 -4.69 35.20
CA VAL A 15 25.96 -4.45 35.46
C VAL A 15 26.42 -3.25 34.64
N TYR A 16 27.05 -2.28 35.33
CA TYR A 16 27.49 -1.04 34.71
C TYR A 16 28.43 -1.28 33.53
N GLY A 17 28.10 -0.72 32.38
CA GLY A 17 28.99 -0.73 31.22
C GLY A 17 29.17 -2.08 30.52
N THR A 18 28.26 -3.05 30.71
CA THR A 18 28.33 -4.39 30.08
C THR A 18 28.61 -4.36 28.57
N CYS A 19 28.04 -3.40 27.84
CA CYS A 19 28.20 -3.30 26.38
C CYS A 19 29.28 -2.31 25.91
N GLY A 20 30.06 -1.74 26.83
CA GLY A 20 31.07 -0.72 26.51
C GLY A 20 30.48 0.60 25.97
N ALA A 21 31.37 1.48 25.52
CA ALA A 21 30.99 2.78 24.98
C ALA A 21 30.19 2.66 23.68
N PHE A 22 29.12 3.44 23.54
CA PHE A 22 28.21 3.47 22.39
C PHE A 22 27.59 2.10 22.05
N GLY A 23 27.56 1.18 23.01
CA GLY A 23 26.80 -0.06 22.97
C GLY A 23 25.52 0.06 23.79
N ILE A 24 24.47 -0.66 23.41
CA ILE A 24 23.20 -0.76 24.14
C ILE A 24 22.91 -2.21 24.52
N CYS A 25 22.55 -2.42 25.78
CA CYS A 25 22.22 -3.73 26.33
C CYS A 25 20.73 -4.01 26.27
N ASN A 26 20.35 -5.20 25.84
CA ASN A 26 18.98 -5.70 25.87
C ASN A 26 18.98 -7.16 26.33
N SER A 27 18.47 -7.41 27.53
CA SER A 27 18.44 -8.74 28.13
C SER A 27 17.53 -9.74 27.40
N GLY A 28 16.62 -9.26 26.54
CA GLY A 28 15.75 -10.10 25.71
C GLY A 28 16.37 -10.53 24.38
N ASN A 29 17.54 -9.98 24.02
CA ASN A 29 18.21 -10.27 22.74
C ASN A 29 19.35 -11.30 22.91
N SER A 30 19.68 -11.98 21.82
CA SER A 30 20.89 -12.80 21.71
C SER A 30 21.63 -12.42 20.42
N PRO A 31 22.80 -11.77 20.48
CA PRO A 31 23.53 -11.33 21.68
C PRO A 31 22.85 -10.18 22.44
N ILE A 32 23.12 -10.06 23.75
CA ILE A 32 22.52 -9.02 24.61
C ILE A 32 23.02 -7.61 24.26
N CYS A 33 24.22 -7.48 23.69
CA CYS A 33 24.81 -6.20 23.33
C CYS A 33 24.75 -5.95 21.83
N SER A 34 24.37 -4.72 21.47
CA SER A 34 24.39 -4.24 20.09
C SER A 34 24.95 -2.82 20.01
N CYS A 35 25.58 -2.46 18.89
CA CYS A 35 26.00 -1.08 18.68
C CYS A 35 24.82 -0.18 18.38
N LEU A 36 24.89 1.06 18.84
CA LEU A 36 23.95 2.12 18.48
C LEU A 36 23.86 2.29 16.95
N ARG A 37 22.68 2.73 16.46
CA ARG A 37 22.51 3.02 15.02
C ARG A 37 23.54 4.07 14.59
N GLY A 38 24.20 3.84 13.45
CA GLY A 38 25.29 4.69 12.97
C GLY A 38 26.65 4.40 13.60
N TYR A 39 26.75 3.37 14.45
CA TYR A 39 28.00 2.89 15.06
C TYR A 39 28.29 1.45 14.66
N LYS A 40 29.57 1.07 14.68
CA LYS A 40 30.07 -0.28 14.43
C LYS A 40 31.00 -0.72 15.56
N PRO A 41 31.18 -2.02 15.83
CA PRO A 41 32.14 -2.48 16.82
C PRO A 41 33.53 -1.91 16.53
N LYS A 42 34.24 -1.50 17.58
CA LYS A 42 35.63 -1.02 17.44
C LYS A 42 36.53 -2.13 16.88
N TYR A 43 36.37 -3.34 17.42
CA TYR A 43 37.01 -4.56 16.95
C TYR A 43 35.95 -5.64 16.70
N THR A 44 35.78 -6.04 15.44
CA THR A 44 34.73 -7.00 15.05
C THR A 44 34.96 -8.38 15.63
N GLU A 45 36.22 -8.84 15.70
CA GLU A 45 36.56 -10.17 16.21
C GLU A 45 36.24 -10.33 17.70
N GLU A 46 36.55 -9.32 18.53
CA GLU A 46 36.18 -9.31 19.96
C GLU A 46 34.67 -9.39 20.12
N TRP A 47 33.94 -8.55 19.36
CA TRP A 47 32.49 -8.45 19.44
C TRP A 47 31.80 -9.77 19.07
N SER A 48 32.27 -10.44 18.03
CA SER A 48 31.75 -11.74 17.58
C SER A 48 32.03 -12.87 18.57
N ARG A 49 33.02 -12.72 19.45
CA ARG A 49 33.35 -13.67 20.52
C ARG A 49 32.62 -13.37 21.85
N GLY A 50 31.78 -12.34 21.89
CA GLY A 50 31.07 -11.92 23.10
C GLY A 50 31.88 -11.00 24.03
N ASN A 51 33.00 -10.44 23.56
CA ASN A 51 33.72 -9.40 24.28
C ASN A 51 33.32 -8.01 23.74
N TRP A 52 32.54 -7.26 24.52
CA TRP A 52 32.01 -5.95 24.14
C TRP A 52 32.73 -4.76 24.81
N THR A 53 33.78 -5.03 25.60
CA THR A 53 34.48 -4.03 26.44
C THR A 53 35.02 -2.84 25.63
N SER A 54 35.55 -3.11 24.43
CA SER A 54 36.06 -2.10 23.50
C SER A 54 34.99 -1.17 22.91
N GLY A 55 33.71 -1.52 23.08
CA GLY A 55 32.57 -0.72 22.63
C GLY A 55 32.47 -0.57 21.11
N CYS A 56 31.80 0.51 20.71
CA CYS A 56 31.49 0.84 19.34
C CYS A 56 32.09 2.21 18.96
N VAL A 57 32.37 2.38 17.68
CA VAL A 57 32.86 3.61 17.08
C VAL A 57 31.91 4.06 15.97
N ARG A 58 31.83 5.38 15.78
CA ARG A 58 30.94 5.98 14.77
C ARG A 58 31.35 5.51 13.37
N LYS A 59 30.37 5.20 12.51
CA LYS A 59 30.61 4.78 11.13
C LYS A 59 30.97 5.95 10.23
N THR A 60 30.21 7.03 10.35
CA THR A 60 30.29 8.21 9.49
C THR A 60 30.52 9.44 10.35
N PRO A 61 31.55 10.26 10.06
CA PRO A 61 31.86 11.46 10.84
C PRO A 61 30.73 12.48 10.80
N LEU A 62 30.62 13.28 11.86
CA LEU A 62 29.65 14.37 11.95
C LEU A 62 30.00 15.51 10.97
N GLN A 63 29.05 16.41 10.73
CA GLN A 63 29.28 17.57 9.88
C GLN A 63 30.46 18.42 10.38
N CYS A 64 30.55 18.67 11.69
CA CYS A 64 31.66 19.44 12.28
C CYS A 64 33.04 18.79 12.12
N GLU A 65 33.09 17.47 11.91
CA GLU A 65 34.34 16.70 11.76
C GLU A 65 34.80 16.60 10.30
N ARG A 66 33.92 16.91 9.33
CA ARG A 66 34.29 16.95 7.92
C ARG A 66 35.02 18.26 7.65
N THR A 67 36.32 18.19 7.37
CA THR A 67 37.08 19.34 6.87
C THR A 67 36.41 19.92 5.63
N ASN A 68 36.26 21.26 5.59
CA ASN A 68 35.69 22.06 4.49
C ASN A 68 36.53 22.01 3.19
N SER A 69 36.97 20.83 2.76
CA SER A 69 37.88 20.66 1.61
C SER A 69 37.16 20.63 0.26
N SER A 70 35.82 20.68 0.26
CA SER A 70 35.01 20.71 -0.94
C SER A 70 33.77 21.54 -0.61
N GLY A 71 33.58 22.67 -1.30
CA GLY A 71 32.52 23.68 -1.09
C GLY A 71 31.08 23.21 -1.27
N GLN A 72 30.78 21.93 -1.04
CA GLN A 72 29.45 21.46 -0.74
C GLN A 72 29.19 21.66 0.74
N GLN A 73 28.23 22.52 1.05
CA GLN A 73 27.67 22.66 2.38
C GLN A 73 27.11 21.27 2.78
N GLY A 74 27.89 20.52 3.56
CA GLY A 74 27.50 19.19 4.01
C GLY A 74 26.13 19.28 4.67
N LYS A 75 25.23 18.35 4.34
CA LYS A 75 23.90 18.33 4.94
C LYS A 75 24.00 18.29 6.47
N ILE A 76 23.13 19.05 7.13
CA ILE A 76 23.11 19.18 8.59
C ILE A 76 22.89 17.80 9.22
N ASP A 77 23.64 17.51 10.28
CA ASP A 77 23.43 16.32 11.11
C ASP A 77 21.99 16.31 11.66
N GLY A 78 21.54 15.13 12.10
CA GLY A 78 20.24 15.02 12.75
C GLY A 78 20.29 14.03 13.89
N PHE A 79 19.11 13.67 14.39
CA PHE A 79 19.00 12.78 15.55
C PHE A 79 18.21 11.54 15.23
N PHE A 80 18.68 10.43 15.78
CA PHE A 80 17.95 9.18 15.83
C PHE A 80 17.38 8.99 17.24
N ARG A 81 16.04 8.88 17.33
CA ARG A 81 15.32 8.65 18.58
C ARG A 81 15.39 7.18 18.98
N LEU A 82 16.00 6.91 20.13
CA LEU A 82 15.88 5.64 20.85
C LEU A 82 14.81 5.79 21.92
N THR A 83 13.81 4.92 21.87
CA THR A 83 12.70 4.94 22.81
C THR A 83 12.93 4.02 23.98
N THR A 84 12.45 4.38 25.17
CA THR A 84 12.38 3.48 26.34
C THR A 84 13.74 2.91 26.79
N VAL A 85 14.71 3.79 26.98
CA VAL A 85 16.08 3.44 27.39
C VAL A 85 16.43 3.95 28.79
N LYS A 86 17.42 3.31 29.41
CA LYS A 86 18.23 3.92 30.47
C LYS A 86 19.14 4.95 29.80
N VAL A 87 19.02 6.22 30.16
CA VAL A 87 19.92 7.26 29.68
C VAL A 87 21.28 7.15 30.39
N PRO A 88 22.39 7.59 29.77
CA PRO A 88 23.70 7.54 30.39
C PRO A 88 23.84 8.50 31.56
N ASP A 89 24.83 8.24 32.39
CA ASP A 89 25.29 9.08 33.48
C ASP A 89 26.04 10.33 32.98
N TYR A 90 26.24 11.30 33.88
CA TYR A 90 26.97 12.55 33.64
C TYR A 90 26.41 13.44 32.51
N ALA A 91 25.09 13.65 32.53
CA ALA A 91 24.46 14.61 31.62
C ALA A 91 24.69 16.05 32.06
N ASP A 92 24.94 16.94 31.10
CA ASP A 92 24.87 18.38 31.29
C ASP A 92 23.39 18.80 31.21
N TRP A 93 22.89 19.42 32.28
CA TRP A 93 21.47 19.76 32.42
C TRP A 93 21.20 21.25 32.13
N SER A 94 20.08 21.53 31.46
CA SER A 94 19.57 22.88 31.24
C SER A 94 18.03 22.94 31.32
N LEU A 95 17.50 24.15 31.50
CA LEU A 95 16.05 24.41 31.54
C LEU A 95 15.40 24.56 30.15
N ALA A 96 16.16 24.30 29.07
CA ALA A 96 15.67 24.39 27.71
C ALA A 96 14.50 23.43 27.47
N ASP A 97 13.54 23.86 26.65
CA ASP A 97 12.47 22.98 26.18
C ASP A 97 12.97 21.93 25.18
N GLU A 98 12.09 21.05 24.68
CA GLU A 98 12.50 19.96 23.79
C GLU A 98 13.14 20.45 22.48
N ASP A 99 12.59 21.51 21.88
CA ASP A 99 13.05 22.05 20.60
C ASP A 99 14.35 22.84 20.80
N GLU A 100 14.43 23.65 21.85
CA GLU A 100 15.64 24.36 22.25
C GLU A 100 16.77 23.38 22.56
N CYS A 101 16.51 22.31 23.31
CA CYS A 101 17.49 21.27 23.64
C CYS A 101 18.11 20.64 22.38
N ARG A 102 17.26 20.38 21.38
CA ARG A 102 17.68 19.88 20.07
C ARG A 102 18.56 20.88 19.35
N GLU A 103 18.17 22.16 19.33
CA GLU A 103 18.93 23.22 18.66
C GLU A 103 20.28 23.49 19.32
N GLU A 104 20.32 23.57 20.64
CA GLU A 104 21.55 23.76 21.44
C GLU A 104 22.55 22.64 21.14
N CYS A 105 22.08 21.39 21.14
CA CYS A 105 22.92 20.25 20.79
C CYS A 105 23.41 20.31 19.34
N LEU A 106 22.60 20.76 18.37
CA LEU A 106 23.06 20.92 16.97
C LEU A 106 24.14 22.00 16.84
N LYS A 107 23.96 23.12 17.53
CA LYS A 107 24.90 24.26 17.53
C LYS A 107 26.23 23.89 18.20
N ASN A 108 26.20 23.02 19.20
CA ASN A 108 27.40 22.54 19.89
C ASN A 108 28.00 21.31 19.17
N CYS A 109 29.14 21.47 18.49
CA CYS A 109 29.81 20.37 17.78
C CYS A 109 30.29 19.22 18.68
N SER A 110 30.46 19.44 19.98
CA SER A 110 30.83 18.39 20.94
C SER A 110 29.61 17.58 21.39
N CYS A 111 28.39 18.09 21.22
CA CYS A 111 27.19 17.39 21.64
C CYS A 111 26.91 16.19 20.75
N ILE A 112 26.78 15.02 21.36
CA ILE A 112 26.58 13.74 20.68
C ILE A 112 25.19 13.13 20.90
N ALA A 113 24.49 13.53 21.96
CA ALA A 113 23.13 13.10 22.26
C ALA A 113 22.44 14.08 23.19
N TYR A 114 21.12 14.08 23.17
CA TYR A 114 20.30 14.76 24.16
C TYR A 114 19.09 13.91 24.55
N SER A 115 18.45 14.27 25.66
CA SER A 115 17.21 13.73 26.17
C SER A 115 16.42 14.88 26.75
N TYR A 116 15.09 14.81 26.66
CA TYR A 116 14.20 15.77 27.27
C TYR A 116 13.14 15.01 28.07
N TYR A 117 12.86 15.51 29.27
CA TYR A 117 11.77 14.99 30.09
C TYR A 117 11.00 16.15 30.73
N SER A 118 9.68 16.14 30.57
CA SER A 118 8.81 17.18 31.13
C SER A 118 8.95 17.25 32.66
N GLY A 119 9.34 18.42 33.18
CA GLY A 119 9.57 18.65 34.61
C GLY A 119 11.00 18.40 35.08
N ILE A 120 11.83 17.69 34.32
CA ILE A 120 13.28 17.64 34.55
C ILE A 120 13.97 18.70 33.68
N GLY A 121 13.68 18.72 32.38
CA GLY A 121 14.31 19.64 31.42
C GLY A 121 15.20 18.92 30.41
N CYS A 122 16.12 19.66 29.82
CA CYS A 122 17.06 19.19 28.80
C CYS A 122 18.30 18.56 29.45
N MET A 123 18.73 17.42 28.91
CA MET A 123 19.94 16.71 29.28
C MET A 123 20.76 16.47 28.02
N THR A 124 22.02 16.90 28.00
CA THR A 124 22.93 16.73 26.85
C THR A 124 24.19 15.98 27.25
N TRP A 125 24.80 15.30 26.28
CA TRP A 125 26.05 14.57 26.47
C TRP A 125 27.07 14.98 25.42
N SER A 126 28.29 15.25 25.89
CA SER A 126 29.47 15.51 25.05
C SER A 126 30.52 14.39 25.10
N GLY A 127 30.50 13.58 26.17
CA GLY A 127 31.41 12.44 26.38
C GLY A 127 30.90 11.15 25.74
N SER A 128 31.61 10.03 25.94
CA SER A 128 31.13 8.73 25.43
C SER A 128 29.87 8.27 26.17
N LEU A 129 28.87 7.76 25.44
CA LEU A 129 27.66 7.19 26.05
C LEU A 129 27.98 5.78 26.55
N ILE A 130 27.83 5.54 27.85
CA ILE A 130 28.08 4.24 28.49
C ILE A 130 26.82 3.86 29.28
N ASP A 131 26.67 2.57 29.60
CA ASP A 131 25.61 2.06 30.49
C ASP A 131 24.18 2.24 29.96
N LEU A 132 24.04 2.21 28.63
CA LEU A 132 22.75 2.21 27.94
C LEU A 132 22.09 0.84 28.00
N GLN A 133 20.80 0.84 28.37
CA GLN A 133 19.98 -0.37 28.43
C GLN A 133 18.61 -0.11 27.79
N GLN A 134 18.15 -1.04 26.96
CA GLN A 134 16.85 -1.03 26.33
C GLN A 134 15.83 -1.75 27.22
N PHE A 135 14.67 -1.13 27.45
CA PHE A 135 13.56 -1.76 28.16
C PHE A 135 12.37 -2.03 27.25
N THR A 136 11.50 -2.91 27.71
CA THR A 136 10.21 -3.23 27.07
C THR A 136 9.10 -2.27 27.48
N LYS A 137 9.23 -1.61 28.64
CA LYS A 137 8.31 -0.60 29.14
C LYS A 137 9.09 0.60 29.65
N GLY A 138 8.49 1.78 29.44
CA GLY A 138 9.12 3.10 29.47
C GLY A 138 10.15 3.38 30.55
N ARG A 139 11.08 4.28 30.22
CA ARG A 139 11.97 4.93 31.20
C ARG A 139 12.35 6.35 30.78
N ALA A 140 12.97 6.52 29.61
CA ALA A 140 13.19 7.81 28.95
C ALA A 140 13.50 7.58 27.47
N ASP A 141 13.48 8.64 26.66
CA ASP A 141 13.90 8.61 25.25
C ASP A 141 15.22 9.34 25.08
N LEU A 142 16.13 8.78 24.28
CA LEU A 142 17.44 9.36 23.99
C LEU A 142 17.57 9.66 22.50
N TYR A 143 17.97 10.87 22.17
CA TYR A 143 18.17 11.34 20.81
C TYR A 143 19.67 11.37 20.50
N ILE A 144 20.15 10.42 19.68
CA ILE A 144 21.58 10.32 19.33
C ILE A 144 21.85 11.10 18.05
N ARG A 145 22.84 11.99 18.08
CA ARG A 145 23.28 12.75 16.92
C ARG A 145 23.97 11.85 15.92
N LEU A 146 23.51 11.85 14.68
CA LEU A 146 24.08 11.09 13.55
C LEU A 146 24.27 11.98 12.33
N ALA A 147 25.22 11.61 11.49
CA ALA A 147 25.38 12.20 10.16
C ALA A 147 24.10 12.05 9.34
N HIS A 148 23.76 13.05 8.54
CA HIS A 148 22.57 13.05 7.69
C HIS A 148 22.41 11.76 6.85
N SER A 149 23.52 11.24 6.30
CA SER A 149 23.52 10.03 5.47
C SER A 149 23.17 8.74 6.22
N GLU A 150 23.24 8.72 7.56
CA GLU A 150 22.85 7.57 8.39
C GLU A 150 21.35 7.59 8.75
N LEU A 151 20.72 8.77 8.62
CA LEU A 151 19.30 9.00 8.86
C LEU A 151 18.47 8.68 7.61
N ASP A 152 19.01 8.98 6.43
CA ASP A 152 18.42 8.57 5.16
C ASP A 152 18.31 7.04 5.13
N LYS A 153 17.07 6.53 5.03
CA LYS A 153 16.85 5.11 4.74
C LYS A 153 17.57 4.83 3.43
N LYS A 154 18.62 4.01 3.45
CA LYS A 154 19.10 3.36 2.23
C LYS A 154 17.91 2.64 1.63
N ARG A 155 17.30 3.20 0.59
CA ARG A 155 16.42 2.45 -0.30
C ARG A 155 17.27 1.28 -0.74
N ASP A 156 16.91 0.08 -0.31
CA ASP A 156 17.72 -1.10 -0.56
C ASP A 156 17.74 -1.32 -2.07
N MET A 157 18.81 -0.87 -2.70
CA MET A 157 18.96 -0.91 -4.15
C MET A 157 18.90 -2.36 -4.64
N LYS A 158 19.24 -3.33 -3.78
CA LYS A 158 19.06 -4.76 -4.05
C LYS A 158 17.59 -5.16 -4.16
N ALA A 159 16.71 -4.60 -3.31
CA ALA A 159 15.27 -4.85 -3.38
C ALA A 159 14.62 -4.21 -4.61
N ILE A 160 15.08 -3.01 -5.02
CA ILE A 160 14.60 -2.37 -6.26
C ILE A 160 15.04 -3.17 -7.49
N ILE A 161 16.30 -3.63 -7.53
CA ILE A 161 16.83 -4.47 -8.61
C ILE A 161 16.09 -5.81 -8.67
N SER A 162 15.82 -6.45 -7.54
CA SER A 162 15.06 -7.72 -7.53
C SER A 162 13.63 -7.53 -8.01
N VAL A 163 12.95 -6.45 -7.61
CA VAL A 163 11.58 -6.15 -8.07
C VAL A 163 11.57 -5.82 -9.57
N THR A 164 12.52 -5.04 -10.07
CA THR A 164 12.59 -4.70 -11.50
C THR A 164 12.91 -5.91 -12.39
N ILE A 165 13.77 -6.83 -11.94
CA ILE A 165 14.04 -8.09 -12.66
C ILE A 165 12.77 -8.95 -12.72
N VAL A 166 12.08 -9.13 -11.59
CA VAL A 166 10.87 -9.96 -11.53
C VAL A 166 9.77 -9.39 -12.44
N VAL A 167 9.49 -8.08 -12.34
CA VAL A 167 8.49 -7.42 -13.20
C VAL A 167 8.88 -7.49 -14.68
N GLY A 168 10.16 -7.29 -15.01
CA GLY A 168 10.67 -7.40 -16.37
C GLY A 168 10.49 -8.81 -16.95
N THR A 169 10.81 -9.86 -16.18
CA THR A 169 10.62 -11.25 -16.63
C THR A 169 9.16 -11.60 -16.88
N ILE A 170 8.25 -11.14 -16.01
CA ILE A 170 6.80 -11.36 -16.16
C ILE A 170 6.27 -10.62 -17.40
N ALA A 171 6.70 -9.38 -17.64
CA ALA A 171 6.28 -8.64 -18.83
C ALA A 171 6.73 -9.33 -20.12
N ILE A 172 7.97 -9.84 -20.18
CA ILE A 172 8.50 -10.53 -21.36
C ILE A 172 7.76 -11.86 -21.62
N THR A 173 7.44 -12.64 -20.58
CA THR A 173 6.69 -13.90 -20.75
C THR A 173 5.26 -13.63 -21.24
N ILE A 174 4.62 -12.58 -20.73
CA ILE A 174 3.30 -12.15 -21.18
C ILE A 174 3.34 -11.68 -22.64
N CYS A 175 4.29 -10.82 -23.00
CA CYS A 175 4.45 -10.33 -24.37
C CYS A 175 4.73 -11.46 -25.36
N THR A 176 5.62 -12.39 -25.03
CA THR A 176 5.93 -13.55 -25.89
C THR A 176 4.73 -14.48 -26.05
N TYR A 177 3.97 -14.73 -24.98
CA TYR A 177 2.71 -15.49 -25.05
C TYR A 177 1.68 -14.81 -25.96
N PHE A 178 1.49 -13.49 -25.85
CA PHE A 178 0.56 -12.76 -26.72
C PHE A 178 1.03 -12.73 -28.18
N LEU A 179 2.33 -12.58 -28.44
CA LEU A 179 2.90 -12.65 -29.79
C LEU A 179 2.72 -14.04 -30.41
N TRP A 180 2.97 -15.12 -29.66
CA TRP A 180 2.71 -16.49 -30.10
C TRP A 180 1.22 -16.72 -30.39
N ARG A 181 0.33 -16.25 -29.51
CA ARG A 181 -1.12 -16.37 -29.70
C ARG A 181 -1.61 -15.55 -30.90
N TRP A 182 -0.99 -14.40 -31.17
CA TRP A 182 -1.32 -13.56 -32.32
C TRP A 182 -0.87 -14.18 -33.65
N ILE A 183 0.34 -14.73 -33.71
CA ILE A 183 0.83 -15.48 -34.88
C ILE A 183 -0.02 -16.73 -35.12
N GLY A 184 -0.37 -17.47 -34.06
CA GLY A 184 -1.27 -18.62 -34.15
C GLY A 184 -2.67 -18.26 -34.66
N ARG A 185 -3.21 -17.09 -34.28
CA ARG A 185 -4.50 -16.59 -34.79
C ARG A 185 -4.44 -16.16 -36.25
N GLN A 186 -3.30 -15.68 -36.75
CA GLN A 186 -3.12 -15.37 -38.17
C GLN A 186 -3.02 -16.64 -39.02
N ALA A 187 -2.35 -17.69 -38.53
CA ALA A 187 -2.27 -18.98 -39.23
C ALA A 187 -3.62 -19.71 -39.33
N VAL A 188 -4.55 -19.47 -38.38
CA VAL A 188 -5.91 -20.05 -38.40
C VAL A 188 -6.87 -19.24 -39.30
N LYS A 189 -6.60 -17.95 -39.55
CA LYS A 189 -7.50 -17.07 -40.33
C LYS A 189 -7.56 -17.38 -41.83
N GLU A 190 -6.63 -18.16 -42.39
CA GLU A 190 -6.69 -18.58 -43.80
C GLU A 190 -7.46 -19.90 -44.05
N LYS A 191 -7.92 -20.61 -43.01
CA LYS A 191 -8.47 -21.98 -43.18
C LYS A 191 -9.93 -22.22 -42.78
N SER A 192 -10.73 -21.20 -42.51
CA SER A 192 -12.15 -21.41 -42.15
C SER A 192 -13.10 -20.37 -42.76
N LYS A 193 -13.31 -20.46 -44.08
CA LYS A 193 -14.59 -20.11 -44.70
C LYS A 193 -15.27 -21.43 -45.08
N GLU A 194 -16.06 -21.98 -44.16
CA GLU A 194 -17.28 -22.74 -44.46
C GLU A 194 -17.94 -23.31 -43.19
N ILE A 195 -19.28 -23.17 -43.15
CA ILE A 195 -20.30 -23.88 -42.36
C ILE A 195 -20.69 -23.33 -40.97
N LEU A 196 -21.99 -23.04 -40.89
CA LEU A 196 -22.85 -22.60 -39.76
C LEU A 196 -23.44 -23.85 -39.03
N PRO A 197 -24.28 -23.69 -37.99
CA PRO A 197 -23.99 -23.50 -36.57
C PRO A 197 -24.26 -24.79 -35.76
N SER A 198 -23.63 -24.96 -34.59
CA SER A 198 -24.10 -25.95 -33.61
C SER A 198 -24.00 -25.44 -32.18
N ASP A 199 -25.18 -25.46 -31.59
CA ASP A 199 -25.60 -25.37 -30.21
C ASP A 199 -24.78 -26.26 -29.23
N ARG A 200 -24.25 -25.63 -28.18
CA ARG A 200 -23.84 -26.15 -26.84
C ARG A 200 -22.89 -25.11 -26.23
N GLY A 201 -23.22 -24.49 -25.11
CA GLY A 201 -23.40 -25.18 -23.83
C GLY A 201 -22.11 -24.98 -23.03
N ASP A 202 -22.18 -24.05 -22.08
CA ASP A 202 -21.32 -23.90 -20.90
C ASP A 202 -19.83 -23.61 -21.10
N ALA A 203 -19.50 -22.32 -21.05
CA ALA A 203 -18.19 -21.84 -20.59
C ALA A 203 -18.36 -20.49 -19.90
N TYR A 204 -18.79 -20.50 -18.64
CA TYR A 204 -18.64 -19.37 -17.73
C TYR A 204 -17.15 -19.08 -17.56
N GLN A 205 -16.62 -18.10 -18.30
CA GLN A 205 -15.30 -17.54 -18.04
C GLN A 205 -15.38 -16.54 -16.90
N ASN A 206 -14.53 -16.75 -15.89
CA ASN A 206 -14.32 -15.87 -14.75
C ASN A 206 -13.97 -14.45 -15.23
N TYR A 207 -14.96 -13.56 -15.23
CA TYR A 207 -14.73 -12.12 -15.17
C TYR A 207 -14.37 -11.74 -13.72
N ASP A 208 -13.48 -10.77 -13.60
CA ASP A 208 -12.88 -10.32 -12.34
C ASP A 208 -13.93 -9.70 -11.40
N MET A 209 -14.57 -10.55 -10.58
CA MET A 209 -15.53 -10.19 -9.53
C MET A 209 -14.87 -9.51 -8.32
N ASN A 210 -13.62 -9.03 -8.43
CA ASN A 210 -12.90 -8.36 -7.36
C ASN A 210 -13.25 -6.86 -7.21
N MET A 211 -14.15 -6.33 -8.05
CA MET A 211 -14.72 -4.96 -7.91
C MET A 211 -16.03 -4.92 -7.09
N LEU A 212 -16.55 -6.08 -6.65
CA LEU A 212 -17.67 -6.15 -5.70
C LEU A 212 -17.09 -6.21 -4.29
N GLY A 213 -17.06 -5.08 -3.59
CA GLY A 213 -16.61 -5.01 -2.20
C GLY A 213 -17.34 -6.00 -1.28
N ASP A 214 -16.68 -6.33 -0.18
CA ASP A 214 -16.95 -7.36 0.84
C ASP A 214 -18.35 -7.30 1.55
N ASN A 215 -19.28 -6.50 1.05
CA ASN A 215 -20.65 -6.35 1.56
C ASN A 215 -21.74 -6.97 0.67
N VAL A 216 -21.39 -7.70 -0.40
CA VAL A 216 -22.38 -8.42 -1.22
C VAL A 216 -22.58 -9.84 -0.68
N ASN A 217 -23.13 -9.94 0.52
CA ASN A 217 -23.67 -11.20 1.02
C ASN A 217 -24.88 -11.60 0.16
N ARG A 218 -24.69 -12.68 -0.63
CA ARG A 218 -25.74 -13.55 -1.19
C ARG A 218 -26.83 -12.86 -2.02
N VAL A 219 -26.46 -12.28 -3.16
CA VAL A 219 -27.40 -12.20 -4.29
C VAL A 219 -27.13 -13.41 -5.17
N LYS A 220 -28.14 -14.28 -5.37
CA LYS A 220 -28.10 -15.29 -6.42
C LYS A 220 -28.06 -14.56 -7.76
N LEU A 221 -26.87 -14.19 -8.23
CA LEU A 221 -26.65 -13.63 -9.56
C LEU A 221 -26.68 -14.73 -10.64
N GLU A 222 -26.93 -15.97 -10.24
CA GLU A 222 -26.90 -17.19 -11.07
C GLU A 222 -27.96 -17.22 -12.19
N GLU A 223 -28.91 -16.28 -12.22
CA GLU A 223 -30.04 -16.30 -13.18
C GLU A 223 -29.99 -15.22 -14.27
N LEU A 224 -29.08 -14.22 -14.19
CA LEU A 224 -29.00 -13.17 -15.22
C LEU A 224 -27.86 -13.44 -16.21
N PRO A 225 -28.13 -13.55 -17.53
CA PRO A 225 -27.10 -13.79 -18.53
C PRO A 225 -26.20 -12.57 -18.72
N LEU A 226 -24.90 -12.83 -18.79
CA LEU A 226 -23.89 -11.88 -19.25
C LEU A 226 -23.89 -11.87 -20.80
N LEU A 227 -24.12 -10.71 -21.41
CA LEU A 227 -24.13 -10.56 -22.86
C LEU A 227 -22.85 -9.88 -23.37
N ASP A 228 -22.33 -10.36 -24.50
CA ASP A 228 -21.14 -9.80 -25.14
C ASP A 228 -21.42 -8.39 -25.69
N PHE A 229 -20.48 -7.45 -25.47
CA PHE A 229 -20.63 -6.08 -25.98
C PHE A 229 -20.79 -6.04 -27.49
N GLU A 230 -20.03 -6.84 -28.24
CA GLU A 230 -20.12 -6.89 -29.71
C GLU A 230 -21.52 -7.26 -30.20
N LYS A 231 -22.21 -8.19 -29.49
CA LYS A 231 -23.59 -8.57 -29.82
C LYS A 231 -24.56 -7.43 -29.56
N LEU A 232 -24.39 -6.70 -28.46
CA LEU A 232 -25.25 -5.56 -28.11
C LEU A 232 -24.98 -4.36 -29.03
N ALA A 233 -23.72 -4.12 -29.39
CA ALA A 233 -23.34 -3.13 -30.38
C ALA A 233 -24.00 -3.48 -31.73
N ALA A 234 -23.87 -4.71 -32.23
CA ALA A 234 -24.55 -5.12 -33.46
C ALA A 234 -26.08 -4.97 -33.36
N ALA A 235 -26.69 -5.40 -32.26
CA ALA A 235 -28.13 -5.33 -32.02
C ALA A 235 -28.67 -3.89 -32.02
N THR A 236 -27.87 -2.94 -31.55
CA THR A 236 -28.22 -1.51 -31.45
C THR A 236 -27.70 -0.67 -32.63
N ASN A 237 -27.13 -1.31 -33.67
CA ASN A 237 -26.44 -0.65 -34.78
C ASN A 237 -25.31 0.28 -34.28
N ASN A 238 -24.42 -0.23 -33.45
CA ASN A 238 -23.35 0.48 -32.74
C ASN A 238 -23.87 1.68 -31.92
N PHE A 239 -24.97 1.50 -31.19
CA PHE A 239 -25.60 2.53 -30.37
C PHE A 239 -25.95 3.80 -31.17
N HIS A 240 -26.44 3.62 -32.40
CA HIS A 240 -26.80 4.72 -33.28
C HIS A 240 -27.93 5.59 -32.69
N GLU A 241 -27.88 6.90 -32.88
CA GLU A 241 -28.88 7.84 -32.34
C GLU A 241 -30.31 7.55 -32.83
N ALA A 242 -30.48 6.99 -34.03
CA ALA A 242 -31.79 6.57 -34.55
C ALA A 242 -32.46 5.48 -33.69
N ASN A 243 -31.68 4.72 -32.92
CA ASN A 243 -32.17 3.70 -32.02
C ASN A 243 -32.34 4.20 -30.58
N LYS A 244 -32.04 5.47 -30.30
CA LYS A 244 -32.12 6.02 -28.95
C LYS A 244 -33.58 6.19 -28.52
N LEU A 245 -33.93 5.56 -27.40
CA LEU A 245 -35.26 5.63 -26.79
C LEU A 245 -35.39 6.84 -25.86
N GLY A 246 -34.28 7.28 -25.27
CA GLY A 246 -34.22 8.42 -24.38
C GLY A 246 -32.86 8.55 -23.70
N GLN A 247 -32.67 9.65 -22.98
CA GLN A 247 -31.47 9.90 -22.18
C GLN A 247 -31.84 10.72 -20.95
N GLY A 248 -31.38 10.26 -19.77
CA GLY A 248 -31.48 10.99 -18.51
C GLY A 248 -30.10 11.11 -17.85
N GLY A 249 -30.09 11.51 -16.56
CA GLY A 249 -28.86 11.60 -15.76
C GLY A 249 -28.07 10.28 -15.66
N PHE A 250 -28.76 9.16 -15.86
CA PHE A 250 -28.22 7.79 -15.79
C PHE A 250 -27.64 7.28 -17.12
N GLY A 251 -27.62 8.11 -18.17
CA GLY A 251 -27.11 7.75 -19.48
C GLY A 251 -28.19 7.46 -20.52
N PRO A 252 -27.78 7.20 -21.77
CA PRO A 252 -28.68 6.91 -22.88
C PRO A 252 -29.23 5.47 -22.86
N VAL A 253 -30.45 5.31 -23.34
CA VAL A 253 -31.11 4.02 -23.56
C VAL A 253 -31.36 3.83 -25.05
N TYR A 254 -30.97 2.68 -25.59
CA TYR A 254 -31.10 2.33 -27.00
C TYR A 254 -32.00 1.12 -27.20
N ARG A 255 -32.82 1.12 -28.26
CA ARG A 255 -33.51 -0.05 -28.78
C ARG A 255 -32.51 -0.94 -29.51
N GLY A 256 -32.57 -2.22 -29.24
CA GLY A 256 -31.80 -3.24 -29.95
C GLY A 256 -32.66 -4.41 -30.36
N ASN A 257 -32.19 -5.17 -31.34
CA ASN A 257 -32.78 -6.43 -31.73
C ASN A 257 -31.73 -7.54 -31.68
N LEU A 258 -31.89 -8.51 -30.77
CA LEU A 258 -30.98 -9.63 -30.63
C LEU A 258 -31.13 -10.64 -31.78
N PRO A 259 -30.10 -11.47 -32.05
CA PRO A 259 -30.23 -12.62 -32.94
C PRO A 259 -31.40 -13.50 -32.49
N GLY A 260 -32.41 -13.68 -33.35
CA GLY A 260 -33.67 -14.36 -33.00
C GLY A 260 -34.89 -13.44 -32.91
N GLY A 261 -34.75 -12.13 -33.09
CA GLY A 261 -35.87 -11.18 -33.20
C GLY A 261 -36.38 -10.65 -31.85
N GLN A 262 -35.66 -10.91 -30.76
CA GLN A 262 -36.01 -10.39 -29.45
C GLN A 262 -35.64 -8.91 -29.33
N GLU A 263 -36.65 -8.07 -29.16
CA GLU A 263 -36.46 -6.65 -28.90
C GLU A 263 -36.01 -6.37 -27.47
N ILE A 264 -35.00 -5.52 -27.32
CA ILE A 264 -34.41 -5.17 -26.04
C ILE A 264 -34.22 -3.66 -25.91
N ALA A 265 -34.17 -3.19 -24.67
CA ALA A 265 -33.72 -1.85 -24.32
C ALA A 265 -32.37 -1.94 -23.61
N VAL A 266 -31.34 -1.33 -24.19
CA VAL A 266 -29.97 -1.33 -23.68
C VAL A 266 -29.67 0.02 -23.05
N LYS A 267 -29.59 0.07 -21.73
CA LYS A 267 -29.19 1.25 -20.97
C LYS A 267 -27.68 1.24 -20.81
N ARG A 268 -27.01 2.21 -21.42
CA ARG A 268 -25.56 2.39 -21.34
C ARG A 268 -25.26 3.42 -20.26
N LEU A 269 -24.62 3.00 -19.18
CA LEU A 269 -24.32 3.88 -18.06
C LEU A 269 -23.15 4.81 -18.39
N SER A 270 -23.16 5.99 -17.77
CA SER A 270 -22.13 7.00 -18.00
C SER A 270 -20.74 6.51 -17.55
N ARG A 271 -19.71 6.78 -18.37
CA ARG A 271 -18.31 6.43 -18.11
C ARG A 271 -17.66 7.28 -17.01
N ALA A 272 -18.31 8.34 -16.54
CA ALA A 272 -17.64 9.50 -15.95
C ALA A 272 -17.75 9.69 -14.42
N SER A 273 -18.19 8.72 -13.61
CA SER A 273 -18.24 8.93 -12.15
C SER A 273 -18.26 7.65 -11.31
N ALA A 274 -17.80 7.77 -10.07
CA ALA A 274 -18.02 6.76 -9.01
C ALA A 274 -19.52 6.49 -8.79
N GLN A 275 -20.36 7.52 -9.01
CA GLN A 275 -21.81 7.44 -8.94
C GLN A 275 -22.40 6.45 -9.97
N GLY A 276 -21.93 6.45 -11.23
CA GLY A 276 -22.43 5.51 -12.26
C GLY A 276 -22.13 4.04 -11.93
N GLN A 277 -21.06 3.77 -11.17
CA GLN A 277 -20.76 2.43 -10.67
C GLN A 277 -21.69 2.01 -9.52
N GLU A 278 -21.98 2.92 -8.59
CA GLU A 278 -22.94 2.66 -7.51
C GLU A 278 -24.35 2.44 -8.05
N GLU A 279 -24.76 3.24 -9.04
CA GLU A 279 -26.05 3.10 -9.73
C GLU A 279 -26.17 1.76 -10.46
N PHE A 280 -25.12 1.34 -11.20
CA PHE A 280 -25.07 0.01 -11.82
C PHE A 280 -25.26 -1.11 -10.79
N MET A 281 -24.54 -1.03 -9.67
CA MET A 281 -24.59 -2.04 -8.61
C MET A 281 -25.95 -2.07 -7.92
N ASN A 282 -26.52 -0.91 -7.59
CA ASN A 282 -27.85 -0.82 -6.98
C ASN A 282 -28.93 -1.36 -7.92
N GLU A 283 -28.88 -1.00 -9.20
CA GLU A 283 -29.88 -1.45 -10.19
C GLU A 283 -29.76 -2.97 -10.46
N MET A 284 -28.54 -3.51 -10.58
CA MET A 284 -28.33 -4.96 -10.64
C MET A 284 -28.85 -5.67 -9.38
N ILE A 285 -28.46 -5.24 -8.18
CA ILE A 285 -28.80 -5.92 -6.92
C ILE A 285 -30.29 -5.84 -6.61
N LEU A 286 -30.93 -4.70 -6.90
CA LEU A 286 -32.33 -4.48 -6.57
C LEU A 286 -33.26 -5.17 -7.57
N ILE A 287 -33.00 -5.02 -8.88
CA ILE A 287 -33.89 -5.56 -9.92
C ILE A 287 -33.69 -7.06 -10.07
N SER A 288 -32.49 -7.61 -9.84
CA SER A 288 -32.30 -9.08 -9.86
C SER A 288 -33.11 -9.79 -8.77
N LYS A 289 -33.44 -9.11 -7.68
CA LYS A 289 -34.22 -9.66 -6.56
C LYS A 289 -35.73 -9.53 -6.74
N ILE A 290 -36.19 -8.73 -7.71
CA ILE A 290 -37.60 -8.36 -7.84
C ILE A 290 -38.07 -8.69 -9.26
N GLN A 291 -38.76 -9.82 -9.41
CA GLN A 291 -39.51 -10.15 -10.61
C GLN A 291 -41.00 -9.96 -10.32
N HIS A 292 -41.62 -8.95 -10.93
CA HIS A 292 -43.04 -8.67 -10.75
C HIS A 292 -43.66 -8.20 -12.07
N ARG A 293 -44.91 -8.58 -12.35
CA ARG A 293 -45.66 -8.24 -13.58
C ARG A 293 -45.75 -6.74 -13.92
N ASN A 294 -45.53 -5.87 -12.94
CA ASN A 294 -45.62 -4.41 -13.08
C ASN A 294 -44.24 -3.73 -13.01
N LEU A 295 -43.14 -4.49 -13.05
CA LEU A 295 -41.78 -3.97 -13.07
C LEU A 295 -41.12 -4.42 -14.37
N VAL A 296 -40.40 -3.51 -15.04
CA VAL A 296 -39.67 -3.83 -16.26
C VAL A 296 -38.62 -4.89 -15.96
N ARG A 297 -38.65 -5.99 -16.71
CA ARG A 297 -37.76 -7.13 -16.47
C ARG A 297 -36.35 -6.85 -16.97
N LEU A 298 -35.38 -7.04 -16.08
CA LEU A 298 -33.96 -7.11 -16.45
C LEU A 298 -33.69 -8.48 -17.08
N LEU A 299 -33.21 -8.46 -18.32
CA LEU A 299 -32.90 -9.65 -19.12
C LEU A 299 -31.44 -10.06 -18.98
N GLY A 300 -30.54 -9.15 -18.61
CA GLY A 300 -29.11 -9.42 -18.50
C GLY A 300 -28.28 -8.15 -18.34
N PHE A 301 -26.97 -8.32 -18.30
CA PHE A 301 -26.03 -7.22 -18.17
C PHE A 301 -24.76 -7.45 -19.02
N CYS A 302 -23.97 -6.40 -19.21
CA CYS A 302 -22.67 -6.46 -19.89
C CYS A 302 -21.67 -5.59 -19.14
N ILE A 303 -20.47 -6.13 -18.89
CA ILE A 303 -19.34 -5.43 -18.29
C ILE A 303 -18.12 -5.75 -19.14
N GLU A 304 -17.63 -4.76 -19.90
CA GLU A 304 -16.42 -4.91 -20.72
C GLU A 304 -15.56 -3.65 -20.64
N GLY A 305 -14.43 -3.72 -19.93
CA GLY A 305 -13.61 -2.55 -19.63
C GLY A 305 -14.41 -1.48 -18.86
N ASP A 306 -14.54 -0.29 -19.45
CA ASP A 306 -15.33 0.82 -18.90
C ASP A 306 -16.81 0.80 -19.32
N GLU A 307 -17.22 -0.16 -20.15
CA GLU A 307 -18.59 -0.29 -20.63
C GLU A 307 -19.44 -1.08 -19.62
N LYS A 308 -20.48 -0.44 -19.10
CA LYS A 308 -21.46 -1.03 -18.19
C LYS A 308 -22.85 -0.86 -18.79
N LEU A 309 -23.48 -1.98 -19.16
CA LEU A 309 -24.79 -1.98 -19.80
C LEU A 309 -25.78 -2.87 -19.05
N LEU A 310 -27.02 -2.40 -18.97
CA LEU A 310 -28.16 -3.15 -18.45
C LEU A 310 -29.15 -3.39 -19.59
N ILE A 311 -29.61 -4.63 -19.73
CA ILE A 311 -30.46 -5.07 -20.82
C ILE A 311 -31.84 -5.37 -20.25
N TYR A 312 -32.84 -4.62 -20.70
CA TYR A 312 -34.23 -4.77 -20.32
C TYR A 312 -35.06 -5.30 -21.48
N GLU A 313 -36.24 -5.82 -21.18
CA GLU A 313 -37.26 -6.02 -22.20
C GLU A 313 -37.68 -4.67 -22.81
N TYR A 314 -37.93 -4.68 -24.12
CA TYR A 314 -38.41 -3.49 -24.80
C TYR A 314 -39.87 -3.21 -24.44
N MET A 315 -40.16 -1.96 -24.05
CA MET A 315 -41.50 -1.49 -23.74
C MET A 315 -42.04 -0.67 -24.92
N PRO A 316 -43.00 -1.19 -25.71
CA PRO A 316 -43.43 -0.57 -26.97
C PRO A 316 -44.15 0.77 -26.78
N ASN A 317 -44.76 0.98 -25.61
CA ASN A 317 -45.59 2.16 -25.33
C ASN A 317 -44.79 3.35 -24.77
N LYS A 318 -43.45 3.35 -24.77
CA LYS A 318 -42.64 4.44 -24.17
C LYS A 318 -42.97 4.67 -22.68
N SER A 319 -42.46 5.76 -22.10
CA SER A 319 -42.68 6.13 -20.70
C SER A 319 -44.05 6.76 -20.49
N LEU A 320 -44.59 6.64 -19.26
CA LEU A 320 -45.80 7.37 -18.84
C LEU A 320 -45.63 8.89 -18.99
N ASP A 321 -44.41 9.39 -18.72
CA ASP A 321 -44.03 10.79 -18.89
C ASP A 321 -44.32 11.29 -20.32
N ALA A 322 -43.97 10.50 -21.34
CA ALA A 322 -44.25 10.84 -22.74
C ALA A 322 -45.76 10.87 -23.06
N PHE A 323 -46.58 10.08 -22.36
CA PHE A 323 -48.04 10.14 -22.53
C PHE A 323 -48.68 11.31 -21.80
N LEU A 324 -48.16 11.67 -20.63
CA LEU A 324 -48.72 12.73 -19.80
C LEU A 324 -48.28 14.12 -20.26
N PHE A 325 -47.05 14.25 -20.78
CA PHE A 325 -46.43 15.55 -21.03
C PHE A 325 -45.97 15.77 -22.47
N GLY A 326 -45.97 14.73 -23.32
CA GLY A 326 -45.61 14.81 -24.75
C GLY A 326 -44.12 14.64 -25.02
#